data_AF-A0A835IFQ7-F1
#
_entry.id   AF-A0A835IFQ7-F1
#
_cell.length_a   1.000
_cell.length_b   1.000
_cell.length_c   1.000
_cell.angle_alpha   90.00
_cell.angle_beta   90.00
_cell.angle_gamma   90.00
#
_symmetry.space_group_name_H-M   'P 1'
#
loop_
_entity.id
_entity.type
_entity.pdbx_description
1 polymer ?
#
loop_
_entity_poly.entity_id
_entity_poly.type
_entity_poly.pdbx_seq_one_letter_code
_entity_poly.pdbx_strand_id
1 'polypeptide(L)'
;MASSATLHSCFSSFHGQSPILSSPISTRFPTPSSRNQCGFSVKASNVVLVEKSEAEKVQRLKTTYLEKIVPLLKEEFAYTNMHQVPKVEKIVVNCGIGEAAQNSKGLDAAMKDLSIICGQRPVKTRARVSIATFKLREGQPIGLAVTLRGNVSPIIYAH
;
A
#
# COMPACT_ATOMS: atom_id res chain seq x y z
N MET A 1 -23.20 -52.89 52.23
CA MET A 1 -21.91 -52.60 52.91
C MET A 1 -21.38 -51.29 52.33
N ALA A 2 -21.18 -50.30 53.22
CA ALA A 2 -20.52 -48.97 53.12
C ALA A 2 -20.41 -48.25 51.73
N SER A 3 -20.99 -47.07 51.44
CA SER A 3 -20.98 -45.71 52.06
C SER A 3 -19.72 -44.86 51.82
N SER A 4 -19.96 -43.57 51.53
CA SER A 4 -19.08 -42.38 51.71
C SER A 4 -18.13 -42.04 50.55
N ALA A 5 -17.87 -40.80 50.14
CA ALA A 5 -18.52 -39.49 50.30
C ALA A 5 -17.82 -38.53 49.32
N THR A 6 -18.60 -37.64 48.74
CA THR A 6 -18.15 -36.36 48.19
C THR A 6 -17.56 -35.48 49.30
N LEU A 7 -16.41 -34.83 49.00
CA LEU A 7 -15.91 -33.52 49.46
C LEU A 7 -14.41 -33.60 49.75
N HIS A 8 -13.62 -32.70 49.17
CA HIS A 8 -12.78 -31.76 49.93
C HIS A 8 -12.31 -30.62 49.02
N SER A 9 -12.75 -29.43 49.40
CA SER A 9 -12.27 -28.11 49.04
C SER A 9 -10.77 -27.91 49.33
N CYS A 10 -10.06 -27.16 48.48
CA CYS A 10 -8.96 -26.31 48.90
C CYS A 10 -8.94 -25.03 48.05
N PHE A 11 -9.60 -24.01 48.60
CA PHE A 11 -9.53 -22.61 48.22
C PHE A 11 -8.24 -22.05 48.84
N SER A 12 -7.21 -21.79 48.03
CA SER A 12 -6.03 -21.04 48.48
C SER A 12 -6.10 -19.62 47.92
N SER A 13 -6.50 -18.70 48.79
CA SER A 13 -6.45 -17.26 48.60
C SER A 13 -5.01 -16.80 48.38
N PHE A 14 -4.68 -16.32 47.19
CA PHE A 14 -3.48 -15.52 46.97
C PHE A 14 -3.88 -14.04 46.99
N HIS A 15 -3.80 -13.43 48.17
CA HIS A 15 -3.77 -11.99 48.32
C HIS A 15 -2.38 -11.50 47.89
N GLY A 16 -2.27 -11.08 46.64
CA GLY A 16 -1.14 -10.32 46.12
C GLY A 16 -1.67 -9.04 45.49
N GLN A 17 -1.87 -8.00 46.31
CA GLN A 17 -2.11 -6.65 45.83
C GLN A 17 -0.84 -6.17 45.12
N SER A 18 -0.89 -6.03 43.79
CA SER A 18 0.08 -5.22 43.05
C SER A 18 -0.49 -3.80 42.92
N PRO A 19 0.30 -2.76 43.25
CA PRO A 19 -0.21 -1.39 43.24
C PRO A 19 -0.47 -0.93 41.80
N ILE A 20 -1.68 -0.39 41.62
CA ILE A 20 -2.14 0.33 40.44
C ILE A 20 -1.27 1.60 40.32
N LEU A 21 -0.29 1.58 39.42
CA LEU A 21 0.43 2.80 39.08
C LEU A 21 -0.44 3.66 38.16
N SER A 22 -1.10 4.63 38.78
CA SER A 22 -1.82 5.72 38.13
C SER A 22 -0.84 6.78 37.63
N SER A 23 -0.70 6.91 36.30
CA SER A 23 -0.70 8.20 35.60
C SER A 23 -0.50 7.99 34.09
N PRO A 24 -1.38 8.51 33.22
CA PRO A 24 -1.15 8.52 31.79
C PRO A 24 -0.16 9.63 31.45
N ILE A 25 1.07 9.28 31.05
CA ILE A 25 1.91 10.22 30.32
C ILE A 25 1.30 10.38 28.94
N SER A 26 0.37 11.33 28.86
CA SER A 26 -0.13 11.93 27.64
C SER A 26 1.01 12.73 27.01
N THR A 27 1.91 12.05 26.29
CA THR A 27 2.61 12.74 25.20
C THR A 27 1.57 12.95 24.12
N ARG A 28 0.91 14.12 24.19
CA ARG A 28 0.26 14.73 23.04
C ARG A 28 1.30 14.73 21.93
N PHE A 29 1.16 13.81 20.98
CA PHE A 29 1.73 14.03 19.67
C PHE A 29 1.16 15.38 19.20
N PRO A 30 2.00 16.36 18.84
CA PRO A 30 1.49 17.56 18.22
C PRO A 30 0.79 17.11 16.94
N THR A 31 -0.54 17.14 16.94
CA THR A 31 -1.32 17.16 15.71
C THR A 31 -0.83 18.36 14.92
N PRO A 32 -0.35 18.21 13.67
CA PRO A 32 -0.08 19.37 12.85
C PRO A 32 -1.42 20.02 12.50
N SER A 33 -1.90 20.88 13.40
CA SER A 33 -2.93 21.88 13.14
C SER A 33 -2.25 23.02 12.40
N SER A 34 -1.95 22.79 11.14
CA SER A 34 -1.85 23.85 10.16
C SER A 34 -2.15 23.26 8.82
N ARG A 35 -3.32 23.64 8.33
CA ARG A 35 -3.74 23.63 6.94
C ARG A 35 -2.79 24.54 6.16
N ASN A 36 -1.54 24.12 6.01
CA ASN A 36 -0.64 24.66 5.02
C ASN A 36 -0.47 23.54 4.01
N GLN A 37 -1.08 23.75 2.85
CA GLN A 37 -0.84 22.99 1.65
C GLN A 37 0.66 22.69 1.59
N CYS A 38 1.04 21.43 1.73
CA CYS A 38 2.31 20.97 1.19
C CYS A 38 2.14 20.97 -0.33
N GLY A 39 2.09 22.17 -0.90
CA GLY A 39 2.32 22.38 -2.31
C GLY A 39 3.73 21.91 -2.56
N PHE A 40 3.86 20.67 -3.03
CA PHE A 40 5.10 20.17 -3.60
C PHE A 40 5.31 20.96 -4.89
N SER A 41 5.84 22.19 -4.77
CA SER A 41 6.22 23.01 -5.91
C SER A 41 7.51 22.44 -6.47
N VAL A 42 7.38 21.36 -7.23
CA VAL A 42 8.45 20.93 -8.11
C VAL A 42 8.53 22.01 -9.18
N LYS A 43 9.58 22.83 -9.11
CA LYS A 43 9.99 23.62 -10.28
C LYS A 43 10.11 22.62 -11.41
N ALA A 44 9.33 22.80 -12.48
CA ALA A 44 9.35 21.92 -13.63
C ALA A 44 10.69 22.06 -14.35
N SER A 45 11.73 21.42 -13.82
CA SER A 45 12.94 21.12 -14.56
C SER A 45 12.60 19.94 -15.45
N ASN A 46 12.23 20.33 -16.67
CA ASN A 46 12.02 19.53 -17.85
C ASN A 46 12.76 18.19 -17.83
N VAL A 47 11.99 17.12 -18.07
CA VAL A 47 12.40 15.91 -18.78
C VAL A 47 13.87 15.56 -18.57
N VAL A 48 14.13 14.65 -17.61
CA VAL A 48 15.37 13.89 -17.62
C VAL A 48 15.37 13.10 -18.93
N LEU A 49 15.96 13.68 -19.98
CA LEU A 49 16.19 13.04 -21.26
C LEU A 49 17.12 11.88 -20.96
N VAL A 50 16.54 10.69 -20.93
CA VAL A 50 17.27 9.46 -20.71
C VAL A 50 18.08 9.22 -21.97
N GLU A 51 19.39 9.40 -21.88
CA GLU A 51 20.27 8.97 -22.95
C GLU A 51 20.13 7.46 -23.14
N LYS A 52 20.00 7.05 -24.41
CA LYS A 52 19.64 5.69 -24.82
C LYS A 52 20.61 4.62 -24.29
N SER A 53 21.86 5.01 -24.00
CA SER A 53 22.92 4.17 -23.42
C SER A 53 22.70 3.84 -21.93
N GLU A 54 22.06 4.72 -21.15
CA GLU A 54 21.73 4.44 -19.75
C GLU A 54 20.46 3.56 -19.62
N ALA A 55 19.72 3.38 -20.71
CA ALA A 55 18.45 2.66 -20.74
C ALA A 55 18.59 1.15 -20.55
N GLU A 56 19.72 0.56 -20.97
CA GLU A 56 19.92 -0.89 -21.05
C GLU A 56 20.33 -1.54 -19.72
N LYS A 57 20.50 -0.74 -18.65
CA LYS A 57 20.83 -1.27 -17.32
C LYS A 57 19.60 -1.98 -16.71
N VAL A 58 19.79 -3.22 -16.26
CA VAL A 58 18.77 -4.10 -15.61
C VAL A 58 17.98 -3.41 -14.48
N GLN A 59 18.54 -2.35 -13.88
CA GLN A 59 17.89 -1.58 -12.81
C GLN A 59 18.03 -0.06 -12.99
N ARG A 60 17.87 0.44 -14.22
CA ARG A 60 18.03 1.87 -14.56
C ARG A 60 17.40 2.83 -13.54
N LEU A 61 16.12 2.66 -13.23
CA LEU A 61 15.41 3.58 -12.33
C LEU A 61 15.95 3.57 -10.90
N LYS A 62 16.40 2.42 -10.40
CA LYS A 62 16.99 2.34 -9.06
C LYS A 62 18.35 3.00 -9.00
N THR A 63 19.19 2.77 -10.01
CA THR A 63 20.52 3.39 -10.08
C THR A 63 20.38 4.90 -10.23
N THR A 64 19.53 5.38 -11.13
CA THR A 64 19.24 6.82 -11.29
C THR A 64 18.70 7.43 -10.00
N TYR A 65 17.83 6.73 -9.28
CA TYR A 65 17.31 7.22 -8.00
C TYR A 65 18.42 7.39 -6.97
N LEU A 66 19.26 6.37 -6.77
CA LEU A 66 20.32 6.39 -5.75
C LEU A 66 21.46 7.36 -6.09
N GLU A 67 21.90 7.39 -7.35
CA GLU A 67 23.07 8.15 -7.80
C GLU A 67 22.75 9.62 -8.09
N LYS A 68 21.60 9.90 -8.71
CA LYS A 68 21.25 11.25 -9.22
C LYS A 68 20.17 11.92 -8.37
N ILE A 69 19.06 11.25 -8.06
CA ILE A 69 17.88 11.90 -7.47
C ILE A 69 18.05 12.14 -5.95
N VAL A 70 18.57 11.16 -5.21
CA VAL A 70 18.80 11.28 -3.76
C VAL A 70 19.69 12.47 -3.37
N PRO A 71 20.86 12.71 -3.98
CA PRO A 71 21.69 13.87 -3.63
C PRO A 71 21.00 15.19 -3.96
N LEU A 72 20.35 15.30 -5.13
CA LEU A 72 19.60 16.50 -5.51
C LEU A 72 18.50 16.84 -4.50
N LEU A 73 17.70 15.84 -4.10
CA LEU A 73 16.65 16.05 -3.08
C LEU A 73 17.23 16.39 -1.71
N LYS A 74 18.42 15.89 -1.37
CA LYS A 74 19.08 16.22 -0.11
C LYS A 74 19.56 17.66 -0.08
N GLU A 75 20.09 18.16 -1.19
CA GLU A 75 20.55 19.55 -1.33
C GLU A 75 19.38 20.54 -1.37
N GLU A 76 18.34 20.24 -2.15
CA GLU A 76 17.16 21.11 -2.29
C GLU A 76 16.35 21.27 -1.01
N PHE A 77 16.21 20.19 -0.23
CA PHE A 77 15.34 20.16 0.95
C PHE A 77 16.10 20.03 2.28
N ALA A 78 17.44 20.05 2.24
CA ALA A 78 18.33 20.01 3.39
C ALA A 78 18.00 18.92 4.44
N TYR A 79 17.71 17.70 3.98
CA TYR A 79 17.38 16.58 4.88
C TYR A 79 18.56 16.21 5.79
N THR A 80 18.31 16.16 7.11
CA THR A 80 19.33 15.78 8.10
C THR A 80 19.63 14.27 8.06
N ASN A 81 18.65 13.44 7.71
CA ASN A 81 18.78 11.99 7.68
C ASN A 81 18.52 11.46 6.27
N MET A 82 19.40 10.57 5.78
CA MET A 82 19.27 9.94 4.47
C MET A 82 17.97 9.14 4.29
N HIS A 83 17.40 8.61 5.37
CA HIS A 83 16.15 7.85 5.33
C HIS A 83 14.89 8.73 5.23
N GLN A 84 15.01 10.06 5.36
CA GLN A 84 13.89 10.99 5.16
C GLN A 84 13.59 11.25 3.68
N VAL A 85 14.51 10.91 2.78
CA VAL A 85 14.31 11.10 1.35
C VAL A 85 13.13 10.25 0.86
N PRO A 86 12.15 10.83 0.15
CA PRO A 86 10.93 10.14 -0.26
C PRO A 86 11.22 8.99 -1.22
N LYS A 87 10.53 7.85 -1.02
CA LYS A 87 10.65 6.63 -1.81
C LYS A 87 9.29 6.21 -2.38
N VAL A 88 9.31 5.61 -3.57
CA VAL A 88 8.12 4.98 -4.14
C VAL A 88 7.91 3.62 -3.47
N GLU A 89 6.83 3.48 -2.69
CA GLU A 89 6.53 2.23 -1.98
C GLU A 89 5.78 1.22 -2.86
N LYS A 90 4.77 1.69 -3.59
CA LYS A 90 3.91 0.85 -4.45
C LYS A 90 3.30 1.65 -5.59
N ILE A 91 3.03 0.97 -6.69
CA ILE A 91 2.23 1.48 -7.80
C ILE A 91 0.99 0.60 -7.91
N VAL A 92 -0.19 1.20 -7.85
CA VAL A 92 -1.46 0.49 -8.02
C VAL A 92 -2.00 0.83 -9.40
N VAL A 93 -2.15 -0.19 -10.24
CA VAL A 93 -2.81 -0.07 -11.55
C VAL A 93 -4.23 -0.56 -11.37
N ASN A 94 -5.20 0.33 -11.58
CA ASN A 94 -6.62 0.03 -11.46
C ASN A 94 -7.30 0.25 -12.82
N CYS A 95 -8.05 -0.75 -13.28
CA CYS A 95 -8.84 -0.70 -14.49
C CYS A 95 -10.31 -0.88 -14.12
N GLY A 96 -11.09 0.19 -14.27
CA GLY A 96 -12.54 0.18 -14.16
C GLY A 96 -13.17 -0.11 -15.51
N ILE A 97 -13.91 -1.21 -15.62
CA ILE A 97 -14.59 -1.61 -16.86
C ILE A 97 -16.08 -1.49 -16.58
N GLY A 98 -16.69 -0.36 -16.99
CA GLY A 98 -18.08 -0.04 -16.64
C GLY A 98 -19.10 -1.07 -17.12
N GLU A 99 -18.79 -1.79 -18.21
CA GLU A 99 -19.66 -2.84 -18.77
C GLU A 99 -19.38 -4.25 -18.23
N ALA A 100 -18.41 -4.41 -17.33
CA ALA A 100 -17.95 -5.72 -16.86
C ALA A 100 -19.01 -6.49 -16.07
N ALA A 101 -19.97 -5.78 -15.45
CA ALA A 101 -21.09 -6.40 -14.76
C ALA A 101 -22.06 -7.13 -15.70
N GLN A 102 -22.12 -6.70 -16.97
CA GLN A 102 -22.97 -7.34 -18.01
C GLN A 102 -22.15 -8.35 -18.83
N ASN A 103 -20.90 -8.02 -19.14
CA ASN A 103 -20.05 -8.77 -20.06
C ASN A 103 -18.81 -9.34 -19.36
N SER A 104 -18.88 -10.60 -18.91
CA SER A 104 -17.74 -11.30 -18.29
C SER A 104 -16.55 -11.48 -19.23
N LYS A 105 -16.79 -11.62 -20.54
CA LYS A 105 -15.74 -11.80 -21.56
C LYS A 105 -14.79 -10.60 -21.67
N GLY A 106 -15.31 -9.37 -21.56
CA GLY A 106 -14.49 -8.16 -21.59
C GLY A 106 -13.57 -8.06 -20.37
N LEU A 107 -14.05 -8.53 -19.22
CA LEU A 107 -13.27 -8.60 -17.99
C LEU A 107 -12.09 -9.59 -18.14
N ASP A 108 -12.34 -10.76 -18.72
CA ASP A 108 -11.29 -11.77 -18.94
C ASP A 108 -10.27 -11.36 -20.01
N ALA A 109 -10.68 -10.59 -21.03
CA ALA A 109 -9.77 -9.99 -22.00
C ALA A 109 -8.82 -8.98 -21.34
N ALA A 110 -9.39 -7.99 -20.63
CA ALA A 110 -8.60 -6.99 -19.91
C ALA A 110 -7.68 -7.63 -18.84
N MET A 111 -8.07 -8.77 -18.27
CA MET A 111 -7.24 -9.53 -17.34
C MET A 111 -5.99 -10.08 -18.02
N LYS A 112 -6.09 -10.55 -19.27
CA LYS A 112 -4.92 -11.01 -20.04
C LYS A 112 -4.02 -9.85 -20.39
N ASP A 113 -4.58 -8.74 -20.85
CA ASP A 113 -3.81 -7.55 -21.24
C ASP A 113 -3.03 -6.99 -20.06
N LEU A 114 -3.69 -6.80 -18.91
CA LEU A 114 -3.01 -6.35 -17.70
C LEU A 114 -1.98 -7.37 -17.20
N SER A 115 -2.20 -8.68 -17.41
CA SER A 115 -1.20 -9.69 -17.07
C SER A 115 0.06 -9.57 -17.92
N ILE A 116 -0.10 -9.28 -19.22
CA ILE A 116 1.01 -9.09 -20.16
C ILE A 116 1.76 -7.79 -19.84
N ILE A 117 1.01 -6.70 -19.63
CA ILE A 117 1.58 -5.38 -19.32
C ILE A 117 2.28 -5.40 -17.96
N CYS A 118 1.65 -5.92 -16.90
CA CYS A 118 2.21 -5.84 -15.56
C CYS A 118 3.14 -7.02 -15.20
N GLY A 119 3.16 -8.10 -15.99
CA GLY A 119 3.83 -9.36 -15.64
C GLY A 119 3.25 -10.04 -14.40
N GLN A 120 2.08 -9.58 -13.92
CA GLN A 120 1.43 -10.05 -12.70
C GLN A 120 -0.05 -10.25 -12.97
N ARG A 121 -0.59 -11.38 -12.49
CA ARG A 121 -2.01 -11.67 -12.59
C ARG A 121 -2.85 -10.67 -11.78
N PRO A 122 -3.78 -9.94 -12.41
CA PRO A 122 -4.66 -8.99 -11.72
C PRO A 122 -5.67 -9.64 -10.78
N VAL A 123 -6.08 -8.88 -9.78
CA VAL A 123 -7.17 -9.24 -8.85
C VAL A 123 -8.48 -8.65 -9.35
N LYS A 124 -9.53 -9.49 -9.43
CA LYS A 124 -10.89 -9.04 -9.78
C LYS A 124 -11.50 -8.28 -8.61
N THR A 125 -11.83 -7.00 -8.80
CA THR A 125 -12.47 -6.16 -7.80
C THR A 125 -13.98 -6.32 -7.84
N ARG A 126 -14.59 -6.50 -6.67
CA ARG A 126 -16.04 -6.72 -6.51
C ARG A 126 -16.73 -5.48 -5.93
N ALA A 127 -17.98 -5.29 -6.31
CA ALA A 127 -18.87 -4.28 -5.77
C ALA A 127 -19.03 -4.46 -4.25
N ARG A 128 -18.81 -3.40 -3.48
CA ARG A 128 -19.07 -3.37 -2.03
C ARG A 128 -20.50 -2.96 -1.68
N VAL A 129 -21.14 -2.18 -2.55
CA VAL A 129 -22.46 -1.58 -2.34
C VAL A 129 -23.27 -1.72 -3.62
N SER A 130 -24.57 -1.94 -3.47
CA SER A 130 -25.52 -2.01 -4.58
C SER A 130 -25.97 -0.60 -4.98
N ILE A 131 -25.75 -0.22 -6.25
CA ILE A 131 -26.10 1.12 -6.77
C ILE A 131 -26.94 0.94 -8.03
N ALA A 132 -28.22 1.30 -7.96
CA ALA A 132 -29.19 1.10 -9.03
C ALA A 132 -28.84 1.87 -10.31
N THR A 133 -28.27 3.08 -10.19
CA THR A 133 -27.84 3.91 -11.33
C THR A 133 -26.86 3.19 -12.26
N PHE A 134 -25.96 2.40 -11.68
CA PHE A 134 -24.97 1.62 -12.43
C PHE A 134 -25.43 0.18 -12.71
N LYS A 135 -26.66 -0.17 -12.29
CA LYS A 135 -27.22 -1.53 -12.36
C LYS A 135 -26.34 -2.56 -11.65
N LEU A 136 -25.62 -2.14 -10.60
CA LEU A 136 -24.69 -2.97 -9.87
C LEU A 136 -25.33 -3.55 -8.62
N ARG A 137 -25.03 -4.82 -8.36
CA ARG A 137 -25.37 -5.52 -7.11
C ARG A 137 -24.11 -5.87 -6.33
N GLU A 138 -24.22 -5.94 -5.01
CA GLU A 138 -23.13 -6.38 -4.13
C GLU A 138 -22.50 -7.69 -4.57
N GLY A 139 -21.16 -7.75 -4.50
CA GLY A 139 -20.38 -8.91 -4.89
C GLY A 139 -20.15 -9.07 -6.40
N GLN A 140 -20.80 -8.27 -7.26
CA GLN A 140 -20.56 -8.34 -8.70
C GLN A 140 -19.14 -7.87 -9.07
N PRO A 141 -18.46 -8.54 -10.00
CA PRO A 141 -17.15 -8.11 -10.47
C PRO A 141 -17.29 -6.87 -11.36
N ILE A 142 -16.55 -5.80 -11.03
CA ILE A 142 -16.61 -4.50 -11.74
C ILE A 142 -15.31 -4.21 -12.49
N GLY A 143 -14.17 -4.61 -11.93
CA GLY A 143 -12.89 -4.22 -12.49
C GLY A 143 -11.74 -5.11 -12.08
N LEU A 144 -10.54 -4.61 -12.37
CA LEU A 144 -9.28 -5.30 -12.15
C LEU A 144 -8.30 -4.36 -11.46
N ALA A 145 -7.56 -4.87 -10.49
CA ALA A 145 -6.50 -4.13 -9.84
C ALA A 145 -5.23 -4.97 -9.73
N VAL A 146 -4.08 -4.33 -9.94
CA VAL A 146 -2.74 -4.90 -9.74
C VAL A 146 -1.98 -3.96 -8.81
N THR A 147 -1.24 -4.52 -7.85
CA THR A 147 -0.35 -3.74 -7.00
C THR A 147 1.08 -4.19 -7.24
N LEU A 148 1.86 -3.34 -7.89
CA LEU A 148 3.28 -3.53 -8.14
C LEU A 148 4.07 -3.00 -6.95
N ARG A 149 4.96 -3.84 -6.42
CA ARG A 149 5.87 -3.50 -5.32
C ARG A 149 7.30 -3.95 -5.66
N GLY A 150 8.28 -3.31 -5.01
CA GLY A 150 9.68 -3.69 -5.15
C GLY A 150 10.18 -3.64 -6.60
N ASN A 151 10.87 -4.70 -7.01
CA ASN A 151 11.59 -4.78 -8.29
C ASN A 151 10.70 -5.05 -9.51
N VAL A 152 9.39 -5.21 -9.31
CA VAL A 152 8.41 -5.38 -10.41
C VAL A 152 7.91 -4.02 -10.89
N SER A 153 8.02 -3.00 -10.03
CA SER A 153 7.70 -1.61 -10.36
C SER A 153 8.62 -0.88 -11.36
N PRO A 154 9.91 -1.24 -11.59
CA PRO A 154 10.81 -0.50 -12.46
C PRO A 154 10.57 -0.76 -13.96
N ILE A 155 9.32 -1.06 -14.33
CA ILE A 155 8.77 -1.00 -15.69
C ILE A 155 9.01 -2.29 -16.47
N ILE A 156 7.97 -3.11 -16.53
CA ILE A 156 7.49 -3.86 -17.71
C ILE A 156 8.59 -4.18 -18.72
N TYR A 157 8.98 -5.46 -18.76
CA TYR A 157 9.87 -6.00 -19.79
C TYR A 157 9.37 -5.60 -21.18
N ALA A 158 10.12 -4.73 -21.87
CA ALA A 158 10.02 -4.58 -23.31
C ALA A 158 10.50 -5.91 -23.92
N HIS A 159 9.59 -6.60 -24.60
CA HIS A 159 9.90 -7.78 -25.39
C HIS A 159 10.37 -7.39 -26.80
#